data_AF-A0A1U9KQ93-F1
#
_entry.id   AF-A0A1U9KQ93-F1
#
_cell.length_a   1.000
_cell.length_b   1.000
_cell.length_c   1.000
_cell.angle_alpha   90.00
_cell.angle_beta   90.00
_cell.angle_gamma   90.00
#
_symmetry.space_group_name_H-M   'P 1'
#
loop_
_entity.id
_entity.type
_entity.pdbx_description
1 polymer ?
#
loop_
_entity_poly.entity_id
_entity_poly.type
_entity_poly.pdbx_seq_one_letter_code
_entity_poly.pdbx_strand_id
1 'polypeptide(L)'
;MGWFGKKKSYDGELIDAIMGSERKEAMDLVKSGASLEEKYDRYAGSTPLLMASATDQWDLVEFFIEYGANIWAYSKFGMNVGDYAEGSRVIPDCPEGQALQRVRAILHQRGFPSPAPHPKEVVRLAAEGKWPPAGAH
;
A
#
# COMPACT_ATOMS: atom_id res chain seq x y z
N MET A 1 -22.97 33.87 3.75
CA MET A 1 -23.27 32.57 3.12
C MET A 1 -21.99 32.03 2.52
N GLY A 2 -21.39 31.01 3.11
CA GLY A 2 -20.23 30.31 2.56
C GLY A 2 -20.57 28.83 2.47
N TRP A 3 -21.06 28.40 1.31
CA TRP A 3 -21.31 27.00 1.02
C TRP A 3 -19.93 26.35 0.81
N PHE A 4 -19.36 25.75 1.85
CA PHE A 4 -18.23 24.85 1.68
C PHE A 4 -18.75 23.63 0.92
N GLY A 5 -18.44 23.54 -0.37
CA GLY A 5 -18.63 22.31 -1.13
C GLY A 5 -17.90 21.21 -0.37
N LYS A 6 -18.64 20.19 0.10
CA LYS A 6 -18.01 19.00 0.67
C LYS A 6 -17.03 18.48 -0.37
N LYS A 7 -15.73 18.44 -0.07
CA LYS A 7 -14.78 17.67 -0.87
C LYS A 7 -15.40 16.29 -1.08
N LYS A 8 -15.46 15.82 -2.32
CA LYS A 8 -15.86 14.44 -2.59
C LYS A 8 -14.87 13.54 -1.84
N SER A 9 -15.35 12.82 -0.84
CA SER A 9 -14.52 11.88 -0.07
C SER A 9 -14.53 10.58 -0.84
N TYR A 10 -13.41 10.29 -1.49
CA TYR A 10 -13.18 9.04 -2.21
C TYR A 10 -12.67 7.94 -1.29
N ASP A 11 -12.53 8.25 0.00
CA ASP A 11 -11.80 7.43 0.97
C ASP A 11 -12.48 6.06 1.15
N GLY A 12 -13.81 6.06 1.27
CA GLY A 12 -14.62 4.83 1.28
C GLY A 12 -14.67 4.14 -0.09
N GLU A 13 -14.76 4.91 -1.17
CA GLU A 13 -14.90 4.37 -2.54
C GLU A 13 -13.65 3.57 -2.95
N LEU A 14 -12.45 4.09 -2.67
CA LEU A 14 -11.20 3.43 -3.04
C LEU A 14 -11.01 2.10 -2.32
N ILE A 15 -11.27 2.06 -1.02
CA ILE A 15 -11.12 0.83 -0.25
C ILE A 15 -12.18 -0.22 -0.64
N ASP A 16 -13.39 0.20 -0.95
CA ASP A 16 -14.45 -0.70 -1.39
C ASP A 16 -14.11 -1.28 -2.77
N ALA A 17 -13.57 -0.48 -3.70
CA ALA A 17 -13.08 -0.96 -4.99
C ALA A 17 -11.92 -1.96 -4.84
N ILE A 18 -10.94 -1.70 -3.96
CA ILE A 18 -9.85 -2.64 -3.67
C ILE A 18 -10.44 -3.95 -3.10
N MET A 19 -11.32 -3.87 -2.11
CA MET A 19 -11.93 -5.07 -1.49
C MET A 19 -12.81 -5.86 -2.46
N GLY A 20 -13.44 -5.19 -3.42
CA GLY A 20 -14.21 -5.80 -4.50
C GLY A 20 -13.36 -6.36 -5.64
N SER A 21 -12.04 -6.17 -5.62
CA SER A 21 -11.14 -6.46 -6.76
C SER A 21 -11.52 -5.70 -8.05
N GLU A 22 -12.14 -4.53 -7.90
CA GLU A 22 -12.57 -3.66 -9.00
C GLU A 22 -11.40 -2.78 -9.47
N ARG A 23 -10.35 -3.42 -9.99
CA ARG A 23 -9.06 -2.80 -10.31
C ARG A 23 -9.19 -1.49 -11.09
N LYS A 24 -10.00 -1.50 -12.15
CA LYS A 24 -10.18 -0.32 -13.02
C LYS A 24 -10.79 0.85 -12.23
N GLU A 25 -11.78 0.58 -11.40
CA GLU A 25 -12.41 1.58 -10.55
C GLU A 25 -11.41 2.17 -9.54
N ALA A 26 -10.63 1.31 -8.88
CA ALA A 26 -9.58 1.76 -7.96
C ALA A 26 -8.55 2.68 -8.66
N MET A 27 -8.10 2.32 -9.86
CA MET A 27 -7.20 3.16 -10.67
C MET A 27 -7.85 4.49 -11.08
N ASP A 28 -9.13 4.49 -11.47
CA ASP A 28 -9.86 5.69 -11.87
C ASP A 28 -10.10 6.65 -10.68
N LEU A 29 -10.33 6.10 -9.48
CA LEU A 29 -10.46 6.85 -8.23
C LEU A 29 -9.14 7.54 -7.86
N VAL A 30 -8.01 6.84 -7.94
CA VAL A 30 -6.68 7.44 -7.71
C VAL A 30 -6.39 8.54 -8.73
N LYS A 31 -6.68 8.31 -10.02
CA LYS A 31 -6.56 9.35 -11.07
C LYS A 31 -7.48 10.55 -10.83
N SER A 32 -8.60 10.34 -10.14
CA SER A 32 -9.54 11.39 -9.74
C SER A 32 -9.17 12.10 -8.43
N GLY A 33 -8.06 11.72 -7.80
CA GLY A 33 -7.54 12.37 -6.60
C GLY A 33 -7.87 11.66 -5.28
N ALA A 34 -8.26 10.38 -5.31
CA ALA A 34 -8.33 9.58 -4.08
C ALA A 34 -6.95 9.50 -3.40
N SER A 35 -6.93 9.62 -2.07
CA SER A 35 -5.68 9.60 -1.29
C SER A 35 -5.09 8.19 -1.24
N LEU A 36 -3.79 8.08 -1.51
CA LEU A 36 -3.01 6.84 -1.33
C LEU A 36 -2.47 6.67 0.10
N GLU A 37 -2.63 7.68 0.95
CA GLU A 37 -2.10 7.71 2.33
C GLU A 37 -3.21 7.66 3.39
N GLU A 38 -4.47 7.54 2.95
CA GLU A 38 -5.61 7.38 3.86
C GLU A 38 -5.45 6.10 4.70
N LYS A 39 -5.74 6.19 6.00
CA LYS A 39 -5.62 5.05 6.92
C LYS A 39 -7.00 4.53 7.27
N TYR A 40 -7.28 3.31 6.83
CA TYR A 40 -8.56 2.68 7.11
C TYR A 40 -8.57 2.05 8.51
N ASP A 41 -9.16 2.74 9.48
CA ASP A 41 -9.21 2.28 10.87
C ASP A 41 -9.83 0.90 11.04
N ARG A 42 -10.88 0.60 10.25
CA ARG A 42 -11.56 -0.71 10.22
C ARG A 42 -10.66 -1.86 9.75
N TYR A 43 -9.55 -1.53 9.09
CA TYR A 43 -8.53 -2.46 8.60
C TYR A 43 -7.17 -2.21 9.24
N ALA A 44 -7.17 -2.00 10.56
CA ALA A 44 -5.96 -1.79 11.34
C ALA A 44 -5.10 -0.62 10.82
N GLY A 45 -5.71 0.45 10.33
CA GLY A 45 -5.00 1.62 9.82
C GLY A 45 -4.19 1.36 8.54
N SER A 46 -4.58 0.33 7.77
CA SER A 46 -3.95 0.04 6.48
C SER A 46 -4.17 1.18 5.48
N THR A 47 -3.16 1.46 4.67
CA THR A 47 -3.28 2.34 3.49
C THR A 47 -3.79 1.55 2.28
N PRO A 48 -4.25 2.22 1.20
CA PRO A 48 -4.56 1.57 -0.08
C PRO A 48 -3.49 0.59 -0.57
N LEU A 49 -2.21 0.98 -0.49
CA LEU A 49 -1.07 0.12 -0.84
C LEU A 49 -1.08 -1.18 -0.03
N LEU A 50 -1.26 -1.08 1.30
CA LEU A 50 -1.27 -2.24 2.18
C LEU A 50 -2.49 -3.12 1.94
N MET A 51 -3.66 -2.54 1.64
CA MET A 51 -4.84 -3.34 1.34
C MET A 51 -4.71 -4.10 0.03
N ALA A 52 -4.23 -3.44 -1.04
CA ALA A 52 -3.98 -4.12 -2.31
C ALA A 52 -2.94 -5.24 -2.17
N SER A 53 -1.90 -5.02 -1.36
CA SER A 53 -0.89 -6.05 -1.04
C SER A 53 -1.50 -7.23 -0.27
N ALA A 54 -2.33 -6.96 0.73
CA ALA A 54 -2.99 -8.00 1.53
C ALA A 54 -4.00 -8.85 0.74
N THR A 55 -4.45 -8.36 -0.41
CA THR A 55 -5.41 -9.03 -1.31
C THR A 55 -4.75 -9.55 -2.59
N ASP A 56 -3.41 -9.56 -2.65
CA ASP A 56 -2.62 -10.07 -3.80
C ASP A 56 -2.89 -9.35 -5.15
N GLN A 57 -3.39 -8.11 -5.12
CA GLN A 57 -3.61 -7.26 -6.29
C GLN A 57 -2.32 -6.51 -6.65
N TRP A 58 -1.30 -7.27 -7.05
CA TRP A 58 0.07 -6.75 -7.21
C TRP A 58 0.24 -5.76 -8.35
N ASP A 59 -0.56 -5.89 -9.41
CA ASP A 59 -0.62 -4.89 -10.47
C ASP A 59 -1.14 -3.53 -9.99
N LEU A 60 -2.08 -3.52 -9.04
CA LEU A 60 -2.61 -2.34 -8.41
C LEU A 60 -1.61 -1.78 -7.39
N VAL A 61 -0.88 -2.64 -6.68
CA VAL A 61 0.25 -2.23 -5.82
C VAL A 61 1.31 -1.53 -6.64
N GLU A 62 1.73 -2.11 -7.77
CA GLU A 62 2.68 -1.50 -8.70
C GLU A 62 2.20 -0.11 -9.14
N PHE A 63 0.95 -0.02 -9.61
CA PHE A 63 0.34 1.25 -10.01
C PHE A 63 0.32 2.29 -8.89
N PHE A 64 0.00 1.90 -7.65
CA PHE A 64 0.01 2.83 -6.51
C PHE A 64 1.43 3.33 -6.19
N ILE A 65 2.45 2.48 -6.28
CA ILE A 65 3.85 2.88 -6.09
C ILE A 65 4.31 3.87 -7.18
N GLU A 66 3.88 3.67 -8.42
CA GLU A 66 4.14 4.60 -9.53
C GLU A 66 3.45 5.96 -9.32
N TYR A 67 2.26 5.96 -8.71
CA TYR A 67 1.52 7.17 -8.34
C TYR A 67 1.99 7.82 -7.03
N GLY A 68 3.05 7.31 -6.41
CA GLY A 68 3.69 7.93 -5.25
C GLY A 68 3.15 7.47 -3.89
N ALA A 69 2.49 6.32 -3.82
CA ALA A 69 2.17 5.71 -2.53
C ALA A 69 3.44 5.46 -1.71
N ASN A 70 3.36 5.73 -0.42
CA ASN A 70 4.45 5.52 0.52
C ASN A 70 4.70 4.03 0.76
N ILE A 71 5.79 3.50 0.19
CA ILE A 71 6.20 2.10 0.39
C ILE A 71 6.58 1.77 1.83
N TRP A 72 6.86 2.78 2.65
CA TRP A 72 7.19 2.61 4.07
C TRP A 72 5.97 2.65 4.99
N ALA A 73 4.76 2.74 4.43
CA ALA A 73 3.53 2.58 5.20
C ALA A 73 3.51 1.25 5.94
N TYR A 74 2.92 1.26 7.14
CA TYR A 74 2.72 0.08 7.96
C TYR A 74 1.36 0.13 8.66
N SER A 75 0.75 -1.02 8.88
CA SER A 75 -0.50 -1.13 9.64
C SER A 75 -0.26 -0.96 11.14
N LYS A 76 -1.32 -0.85 11.95
CA LYS A 76 -1.24 -0.83 13.42
C LYS A 76 -0.53 -2.04 14.02
N PHE A 77 -0.40 -3.14 13.26
CA PHE A 77 0.32 -4.34 13.67
C PHE A 77 1.76 -4.43 13.14
N GLY A 78 2.20 -3.46 12.33
CA GLY A 78 3.54 -3.42 11.73
C GLY A 78 3.65 -4.10 10.37
N MET A 79 2.54 -4.60 9.81
CA MET A 79 2.53 -5.20 8.47
C MET A 79 2.85 -4.12 7.44
N ASN A 80 3.75 -4.41 6.50
CA ASN A 80 4.17 -3.50 5.44
C ASN A 80 4.13 -4.21 4.07
N VAL A 81 4.38 -3.48 2.98
CA VAL A 81 4.32 -4.04 1.62
C VAL A 81 5.33 -5.16 1.39
N GLY A 82 6.52 -5.10 2.01
CA GLY A 82 7.53 -6.15 1.93
C GLY A 82 7.09 -7.45 2.61
N ASP A 83 6.49 -7.36 3.79
CA ASP A 83 5.95 -8.51 4.52
C ASP A 83 4.86 -9.25 3.72
N TYR A 84 3.90 -8.50 3.15
CA TYR A 84 2.90 -9.07 2.24
C TYR A 84 3.52 -9.64 0.96
N ALA A 85 4.49 -8.94 0.36
CA ALA A 85 5.16 -9.39 -0.85
C ALA A 85 5.91 -10.70 -0.61
N GLU A 86 6.55 -10.88 0.54
CA GLU A 86 7.28 -12.10 0.89
C GLU A 86 6.34 -13.26 1.25
N GLY A 87 5.22 -12.97 1.91
CA GLY A 87 4.20 -13.95 2.27
C GLY A 87 3.27 -14.38 1.12
N SER A 88 3.24 -13.61 0.02
CA SER A 88 2.37 -13.87 -1.13
C SER A 88 2.61 -15.24 -1.77
N ARG A 89 1.52 -15.90 -2.17
CA ARG A 89 1.52 -17.24 -2.76
C ARG A 89 1.00 -17.26 -4.19
N VAL A 90 0.91 -16.09 -4.84
CA VAL A 90 0.52 -16.00 -6.26
C VAL A 90 1.48 -16.79 -7.14
N ILE A 91 0.95 -17.39 -8.21
CA ILE A 91 1.74 -18.20 -9.14
C ILE A 91 2.69 -17.26 -9.90
N PRO A 92 4.02 -17.49 -9.91
CA PRO A 92 4.98 -16.55 -10.51
C PRO A 92 4.71 -16.17 -11.97
N ASP A 93 4.24 -17.13 -12.76
CA ASP A 93 4.04 -16.93 -14.21
C ASP A 93 2.71 -16.25 -14.57
N CYS A 94 1.80 -16.04 -13.60
CA CYS A 94 0.56 -15.30 -13.86
C CYS A 94 0.80 -13.78 -13.84
N PRO A 95 -0.15 -12.96 -14.36
CA PRO A 95 0.00 -11.50 -14.39
C PRO A 95 0.34 -10.89 -13.02
N GLU A 96 -0.33 -11.32 -11.95
CA GLU A 96 -0.04 -10.83 -10.59
C GLU A 96 1.32 -11.31 -10.07
N GLY A 97 1.73 -12.53 -10.42
CA GLY A 97 3.06 -13.02 -10.10
C GLY A 97 4.16 -12.16 -10.74
N GLN A 98 3.97 -11.77 -12.00
CA GLN A 98 4.90 -10.88 -12.70
C GLN A 98 4.90 -9.47 -12.11
N ALA A 99 3.73 -8.93 -11.73
CA ALA A 99 3.63 -7.64 -11.03
C ALA A 99 4.31 -7.68 -9.67
N LEU A 100 4.13 -8.75 -8.90
CA LEU A 100 4.82 -8.96 -7.62
C LEU A 100 6.35 -8.94 -7.80
N GLN A 101 6.89 -9.56 -8.85
CA GLN A 101 8.34 -9.49 -9.11
C GLN A 101 8.80 -8.06 -9.40
N ARG A 102 8.02 -7.28 -10.15
CA ARG A 102 8.34 -5.87 -10.41
C ARG A 102 8.25 -5.03 -9.13
N VAL A 103 7.23 -5.24 -8.30
CA VAL A 103 7.11 -4.60 -6.98
C VAL A 103 8.32 -4.92 -6.11
N ARG A 104 8.72 -6.20 -5.99
CA ARG A 104 9.92 -6.61 -5.24
C ARG A 104 11.18 -5.92 -5.77
N ALA A 105 11.34 -5.82 -7.09
CA ALA A 105 12.46 -5.12 -7.70
C ALA A 105 12.46 -3.62 -7.38
N ILE A 106 11.29 -2.96 -7.42
CA ILE A 106 11.12 -1.55 -7.06
C ILE A 106 11.47 -1.33 -5.57
N LEU A 107 10.97 -2.20 -4.68
CA LEU A 107 11.28 -2.13 -3.25
C LEU A 107 12.79 -2.25 -3.00
N HIS A 108 13.43 -3.24 -3.62
CA HIS A 108 14.88 -3.41 -3.53
C HIS A 108 15.65 -2.17 -4.04
N GLN A 109 15.25 -1.62 -5.20
CA GLN A 109 15.86 -0.44 -5.78
C GLN A 109 15.72 0.80 -4.87
N ARG A 110 14.61 0.92 -4.14
CA ARG A 110 14.35 2.00 -3.19
C ARG A 110 14.93 1.74 -1.79
N GLY A 111 15.76 0.71 -1.64
CA GLY A 111 16.44 0.40 -0.39
C GLY A 111 15.54 -0.20 0.68
N PHE A 112 14.37 -0.72 0.31
CA PHE A 112 13.51 -1.45 1.24
C PHE A 112 14.19 -2.78 1.63
N PRO A 113 14.25 -3.12 2.93
CA PRO A 113 14.89 -4.35 3.40
C PRO A 113 14.21 -5.62 2.86
N SER A 114 15.02 -6.64 2.50
CA SER A 114 14.56 -7.99 2.19
C SER A 114 15.47 -9.04 2.88
N PRO A 115 14.94 -9.91 3.77
CA PRO A 115 13.53 -9.99 4.14
C PRO A 115 13.05 -8.74 4.89
N ALA A 116 11.75 -8.45 4.81
CA ALA A 116 11.14 -7.33 5.51
C ALA A 116 11.29 -7.51 7.04
N PRO A 117 11.51 -6.44 7.81
CA PRO A 117 11.56 -6.51 9.27
C PRO A 117 10.24 -7.06 9.81
N HIS A 118 10.35 -7.95 10.79
CA HIS A 118 9.18 -8.53 11.45
C HIS A 118 8.23 -7.43 11.95
N PRO A 119 6.90 -7.59 11.89
CA PRO A 119 5.95 -6.51 12.21
C PRO A 119 6.16 -5.85 13.59
N LYS A 120 6.46 -6.64 14.63
CA LYS A 120 6.81 -6.11 15.97
C LYS A 120 8.05 -5.20 15.97
N GLU A 121 9.02 -5.51 15.11
CA GLU A 121 10.22 -4.69 14.94
C GLU A 121 9.88 -3.37 14.25
N VAL A 122 9.03 -3.39 13.22
CA VAL A 122 8.55 -2.18 12.54
C VAL A 122 7.86 -1.24 13.53
N VAL A 123 6.96 -1.77 14.38
CA VAL A 123 6.27 -0.97 15.41
C VAL A 123 7.28 -0.39 16.41
N ARG A 124 8.28 -1.16 16.84
CA ARG A 124 9.34 -0.68 17.74
C ARG A 124 10.14 0.45 17.08
N LEU A 125 10.63 0.25 15.86
CA LEU A 125 11.41 1.24 15.12
C LEU A 125 10.61 2.53 14.88
N ALA A 126 9.32 2.42 14.57
CA ALA A 126 8.44 3.58 14.42
C ALA A 126 8.28 4.36 15.73
N ALA A 127 8.10 3.68 16.86
CA ALA A 127 8.04 4.31 18.18
C ALA A 127 9.35 5.01 18.55
N GLU A 128 10.49 4.51 18.05
CA GLU A 128 11.81 5.11 18.20
C GLU A 128 12.13 6.21 17.16
N GLY A 129 11.22 6.50 16.23
CA GLY A 129 11.45 7.46 15.14
C GLY A 129 12.47 7.00 14.08
N LYS A 130 12.72 5.69 14.00
CA LYS A 130 13.67 5.03 13.06
C LYS A 130 12.96 4.34 11.89
N TRP A 131 11.64 4.51 11.77
CA TRP A 131 10.85 4.03 10.65
C TRP A 131 10.00 5.18 10.07
N PRO A 132 10.11 5.50 8.78
CA PRO A 132 11.04 4.89 7.81
C PRO A 132 12.52 5.13 8.17
N PRO A 133 13.45 4.31 7.65
CA PRO A 133 14.89 4.54 7.82
C PRO A 133 15.33 5.91 7.30
N ALA A 134 16.39 6.47 7.86
CA ALA A 134 16.95 7.73 7.39
C ALA A 134 17.37 7.63 5.91
N GLY A 135 16.99 8.62 5.10
CA GLY A 135 17.25 8.63 3.65
C GLY A 135 16.23 7.86 2.81
N ALA A 136 15.16 7.35 3.43
CA ALA A 136 13.99 6.88 2.70
C ALA A 136 13.32 8.03 1.94
N HIS A 137 13.11 7.82 0.63
CA HIS A 137 12.43 8.75 -0.29
C HIS A 137 11.34 8.02 -1.06
#